data_AF-A0A8S3JQS1-F1
#
_entry.id   AF-A0A8S3JQS1-F1
#
_cell.length_a   1.000
_cell.length_b   1.000
_cell.length_c   1.000
_cell.angle_alpha   90.00
_cell.angle_beta   90.00
_cell.angle_gamma   90.00
#
_symmetry.space_group_name_H-M   'P 1'
#
loop_
_entity.id
_entity.type
_entity.pdbx_description
1 polymer ?
#
loop_
_entity_poly.entity_id
_entity_poly.type
_entity_poly.pdbx_seq_one_letter_code
_entity_poly.pdbx_strand_id
1 'polypeptide(L)'
;YDNRTHFVCTWQKIYLQDQQEAGPFTFQVILQNTGNIYFNYLQIPKVKILTTNHAHRVGLSDAYMSQHSTNEHIVRVITLYDKINLDKEKISSGVSVIFDMDQSKL
;
A
#
# COMPACT_ATOMS: atom_id res chain seq x y z
N TYR A 1 13.61 4.46 -8.26
CA TYR A 1 14.27 5.59 -8.94
C TYR A 1 14.11 6.81 -8.06
N ASP A 2 15.17 7.59 -7.85
CA ASP A 2 15.10 8.84 -7.08
C ASP A 2 15.85 9.93 -7.84
N ASN A 3 15.27 11.12 -7.92
CA ASN A 3 15.87 12.29 -8.56
C ASN A 3 15.79 13.55 -7.69
N ARG A 4 15.73 13.40 -6.35
CA ARG A 4 15.61 14.47 -5.34
C ARG A 4 14.29 15.23 -5.32
N THR A 5 13.50 15.14 -6.39
CA THR A 5 12.14 15.70 -6.45
C THR A 5 11.08 14.62 -6.28
N HIS A 6 11.38 13.41 -6.75
CA HIS A 6 10.50 12.25 -6.70
C HIS A 6 11.28 11.01 -6.29
N PHE A 7 10.72 10.27 -5.34
CA PHE A 7 11.11 8.90 -5.07
C PHE A 7 10.04 7.95 -5.61
N VAL A 8 10.45 7.03 -6.49
CA VAL A 8 9.57 6.05 -7.13
C VAL A 8 9.93 4.65 -6.66
N CYS A 9 8.97 3.98 -6.01
CA CYS A 9 9.01 2.56 -5.70
C CYS A 9 8.02 1.82 -6.59
N THR A 10 8.41 0.68 -7.16
CA THR A 10 7.52 -0.13 -7.98
C THR A 10 7.64 -1.58 -7.58
N TRP A 11 6.50 -2.18 -7.32
CA TRP A 11 6.33 -3.59 -7.07
C TRP A 11 5.74 -4.20 -8.32
N GLN A 12 6.53 -5.01 -9.02
CA GLN A 12 6.17 -5.53 -10.33
C GLN A 12 5.94 -7.03 -10.27
N LYS A 13 4.84 -7.48 -10.90
CA LYS A 13 4.48 -8.89 -11.04
C LYS A 13 4.49 -9.67 -9.71
N ILE A 14 3.89 -9.09 -8.67
CA ILE A 14 3.73 -9.75 -7.38
C ILE A 14 2.50 -10.65 -7.42
N TYR A 15 2.63 -11.87 -6.93
CA TYR A 15 1.53 -12.83 -6.86
C TYR A 15 1.08 -12.98 -5.41
N LEU A 16 -0.23 -13.19 -5.22
CA LEU A 16 -0.74 -13.60 -3.92
C LEU A 16 -0.27 -15.04 -3.67
N GLN A 17 0.27 -15.27 -2.47
CA GLN A 17 0.80 -16.58 -2.09
C GLN A 17 -0.24 -17.69 -2.24
N ASP A 18 -1.48 -17.42 -1.84
CA ASP A 18 -2.56 -18.41 -1.83
C ASP A 18 -3.44 -18.37 -3.10
N GLN A 19 -3.21 -17.44 -4.03
CA GLN A 19 -4.06 -17.20 -5.21
C GLN A 19 -3.22 -16.79 -6.43
N GLN A 20 -2.25 -17.64 -6.81
CA GLN A 20 -1.36 -17.34 -7.93
C GLN A 20 -2.11 -17.29 -9.27
N GLU A 21 -3.16 -18.09 -9.43
CA GLU A 21 -4.03 -18.18 -10.61
C GLU A 21 -4.81 -16.89 -10.88
N ALA A 22 -5.01 -16.05 -9.86
CA ALA A 22 -5.62 -14.75 -10.03
C ALA A 22 -4.78 -13.87 -10.96
N GLY A 23 -3.46 -14.08 -11.01
CA GLY A 23 -2.52 -13.33 -11.81
C GLY A 23 -1.75 -12.28 -11.00
N PRO A 24 -0.86 -11.52 -11.65
CA PRO A 24 0.04 -10.61 -10.97
C PRO A 24 -0.58 -9.25 -10.66
N PHE A 25 -0.17 -8.71 -9.52
CA PHE A 25 -0.33 -7.33 -9.11
C PHE A 25 0.93 -6.55 -9.52
N THR A 26 0.72 -5.34 -10.07
CA THR A 26 1.78 -4.36 -10.27
C THR A 26 1.28 -3.01 -9.78
N PHE A 27 2.00 -2.42 -8.84
CA PHE A 27 1.68 -1.11 -8.28
C PHE A 27 2.94 -0.27 -8.12
N GLN A 28 2.77 1.04 -8.11
CA GLN A 28 3.84 2.01 -8.00
C GLN A 28 3.44 3.08 -6.99
N VAL A 29 4.40 3.49 -6.17
CA VAL A 29 4.28 4.65 -5.29
C VAL A 29 5.27 5.70 -5.73
N ILE A 30 4.79 6.94 -5.84
CA ILE A 30 5.62 8.12 -6.07
C ILE A 30 5.45 9.04 -4.88
N LEU A 31 6.56 9.32 -4.19
CA LEU A 31 6.64 10.33 -3.14
C LEU A 31 7.26 11.59 -3.74
N GLN A 32 6.51 12.69 -3.72
CA GLN A 32 7.01 13.99 -4.15
C GLN A 32 7.60 14.76 -2.97
N ASN A 33 8.60 15.59 -3.21
CA ASN A 33 9.15 16.51 -2.22
C ASN A 33 8.15 17.56 -1.73
N THR A 34 7.04 17.78 -2.45
CA THR A 34 5.89 18.60 -2.03
C THR A 34 5.05 17.94 -0.94
N GLY A 35 5.31 16.66 -0.62
CA GLY A 35 4.54 15.88 0.36
C GLY A 35 3.41 15.07 -0.25
N ASN A 36 3.14 15.21 -1.56
CA ASN A 36 2.13 14.42 -2.25
C ASN A 36 2.58 12.97 -2.43
N ILE A 37 1.63 12.05 -2.27
CA ILE A 37 1.81 10.61 -2.49
C ILE A 37 0.89 10.17 -3.62
N TYR A 38 1.44 9.57 -4.66
CA TYR A 38 0.69 8.95 -5.74
C TYR A 38 0.80 7.44 -5.60
N PHE A 39 -0.33 6.76 -5.47
CA PHE A 39 -0.43 5.31 -5.47
C PHE A 39 -1.08 4.85 -6.77
N ASN A 40 -0.27 4.28 -7.66
CA ASN A 40 -0.67 3.89 -9.00
C ASN A 40 -0.92 2.38 -9.04
N TYR A 41 -2.15 1.99 -9.34
CA TYR A 41 -2.57 0.61 -9.54
C TYR A 41 -2.38 0.21 -11.00
N LEU A 42 -1.16 -0.12 -11.40
CA LEU A 42 -0.81 -0.35 -12.80
C LEU A 42 -1.45 -1.63 -13.35
N GLN A 43 -1.49 -2.70 -12.56
CA GLN A 43 -2.14 -3.96 -12.90
C GLN A 43 -2.70 -4.60 -11.63
N ILE A 44 -4.02 -4.80 -11.57
CA ILE A 44 -4.68 -5.57 -10.52
C ILE A 44 -5.51 -6.67 -11.19
N PRO A 45 -5.34 -7.94 -10.79
CA PRO A 45 -6.22 -9.00 -11.24
C PRO A 45 -7.62 -8.85 -10.66
N LYS A 46 -8.64 -9.33 -11.38
CA LYS A 46 -10.03 -9.37 -10.88
C LYS A 46 -10.18 -10.53 -9.88
N VAL A 47 -9.67 -10.33 -8.67
CA VAL A 47 -9.80 -11.31 -7.59
C VAL A 47 -11.10 -11.05 -6.85
N LYS A 48 -11.89 -12.10 -6.59
CA LYS A 48 -12.91 -12.03 -5.54
C LYS A 48 -12.18 -12.01 -4.21
N ILE A 49 -11.91 -10.82 -3.71
CA ILE A 49 -11.40 -10.62 -2.36
C ILE A 49 -12.48 -11.17 -1.41
N LEU A 50 -12.30 -12.39 -0.89
CA LEU A 50 -13.24 -13.01 0.03
C LEU A 50 -13.34 -12.11 1.27
N THR A 51 -14.50 -11.49 1.48
CA THR A 51 -14.74 -10.48 2.51
C THR A 51 -14.84 -11.05 3.92
N THR A 52 -14.68 -12.36 4.10
CA THR A 52 -15.26 -13.06 5.26
C THR A 52 -14.38 -13.09 6.49
N ASN A 53 -13.04 -12.99 6.42
CA ASN A 53 -12.22 -13.13 7.63
C ASN A 53 -11.35 -11.93 8.00
N HIS A 54 -10.90 -11.12 7.05
CA HIS A 54 -10.31 -9.81 7.32
C HIS A 54 -10.66 -8.90 6.16
N ALA A 55 -11.40 -7.81 6.39
CA ALA A 55 -11.65 -6.84 5.34
C ALA A 55 -10.28 -6.39 4.77
N HIS A 56 -9.91 -6.85 3.58
CA HIS A 56 -8.64 -6.48 2.94
C HIS A 56 -8.69 -4.97 2.70
N ARG A 57 -8.07 -4.17 3.57
CA ARG A 57 -8.18 -2.72 3.54
C ARG A 57 -7.36 -2.19 2.37
N VAL A 58 -7.94 -1.26 1.62
CA VAL A 58 -7.22 -0.52 0.59
C VAL A 58 -7.16 0.92 1.07
N GLY A 59 -5.97 1.49 1.16
CA GLY A 59 -5.79 2.78 1.82
C GLY A 59 -4.36 3.05 2.23
N LEU A 60 -4.18 4.14 2.97
CA LEU A 60 -2.91 4.57 3.55
C LEU A 60 -3.02 4.46 5.08
N SER A 61 -1.94 4.07 5.75
CA SER A 61 -1.91 3.99 7.21
C SER A 61 -0.52 4.36 7.73
N ASP A 62 -0.50 5.08 8.84
CA ASP A 62 0.72 5.24 9.64
C ASP A 62 0.92 3.98 10.50
N ALA A 63 2.16 3.51 10.56
CA ALA A 63 2.53 2.28 11.24
C ALA A 63 3.92 2.38 11.85
N TYR A 64 4.06 1.83 13.06
CA TYR A 64 5.34 1.59 13.70
C TYR A 64 5.55 0.09 13.89
N MET A 65 6.76 -0.39 13.58
CA MET A 65 7.14 -1.78 13.81
C MET A 65 8.09 -1.87 15.00
N SER A 66 7.68 -2.56 16.07
CA SER A 66 8.57 -2.96 17.15
C SER A 66 9.06 -4.39 16.97
N GLN A 67 10.28 -4.67 17.42
CA GLN A 67 10.83 -6.02 17.46
C GLN A 67 11.25 -6.33 18.90
N HIS A 68 10.74 -7.44 19.44
CA HIS A 68 11.10 -7.95 20.75
C HIS A 68 11.73 -9.32 20.60
N SER A 69 12.93 -9.49 21.14
CA SER A 69 13.59 -10.79 21.21
C SER A 69 13.36 -11.38 22.60
N THR A 70 12.73 -12.54 22.67
CA THR A 70 12.77 -13.40 23.86
C THR A 70 13.87 -14.43 23.68
N ASN A 71 14.17 -15.23 24.71
CA ASN A 71 15.21 -16.25 24.64
C ASN A 71 14.97 -17.31 23.54
N GLU A 72 13.73 -17.45 23.05
CA GLU A 72 13.34 -18.49 22.09
C GLU A 72 12.80 -17.94 20.76
N HIS A 73 12.32 -16.68 20.72
CA HIS A 73 11.65 -16.14 19.54
C HIS A 73 11.92 -14.66 19.29
N ILE A 74 11.91 -14.29 18.02
CA ILE A 74 11.86 -12.90 17.56
C ILE A 74 10.40 -12.59 17.22
N VAL A 75 9.79 -11.68 17.96
CA VAL A 75 8.42 -11.20 17.71
C VAL A 75 8.50 -9.82 17.06
N ARG A 76 7.85 -9.66 15.91
CA ARG A 76 7.66 -8.36 15.24
C ARG A 76 6.20 -7.93 15.37
N VAL A 77 5.97 -6.75 15.92
CA VAL A 77 4.63 -6.18 16.12
C VAL A 77 4.51 -4.94 15.25
N ILE A 78 3.46 -4.87 14.42
CA ILE A 78 3.11 -3.67 13.65
C ILE A 78 1.93 -3.00 14.34
N THR A 79 2.17 -1.83 14.92
CA THR A 79 1.14 -0.97 15.51
C THR A 79 0.68 0.03 14.47
N LEU A 80 -0.62 0.03 14.16
CA LEU A 80 -1.23 0.97 13.21
C LEU A 80 -1.90 2.12 13.96
N TYR A 81 -1.59 3.36 13.61
CA TYR A 81 -2.15 4.55 14.24
C TYR A 81 -3.31 5.11 13.43
N ASP A 82 -3.04 6.03 12.51
CA ASP A 82 -4.04 6.70 11.69
C ASP A 82 -4.18 6.04 10.32
N LYS A 83 -5.37 6.14 9.72
CA LYS A 83 -5.75 5.43 8.50
C LYS A 83 -6.68 6.23 7.61
N ILE A 84 -6.33 6.27 6.33
CA ILE A 84 -7.23 6.73 5.27
C ILE A 84 -7.70 5.49 4.51
N ASN A 85 -8.99 5.18 4.60
CA ASN A 85 -9.59 4.07 3.85
C ASN A 85 -10.09 4.54 2.49
N LEU A 86 -9.87 3.73 1.46
CA LEU A 86 -10.36 3.94 0.10
C LEU A 86 -11.53 3.01 -0.18
N ASP A 87 -12.44 3.49 -1.01
CA ASP A 87 -13.52 2.68 -1.56
C ASP A 87 -12.94 1.69 -2.58
N LYS A 88 -12.97 0.40 -2.22
CA LYS A 88 -12.36 -0.67 -3.02
C LYS A 88 -13.03 -0.83 -4.38
N GLU A 89 -14.30 -0.47 -4.50
CA GLU A 89 -15.03 -0.56 -5.76
C GLU A 89 -14.51 0.44 -6.80
N LYS A 90 -13.80 1.48 -6.36
CA LYS A 90 -13.16 2.48 -7.23
C LYS A 90 -11.74 2.10 -7.64
N ILE A 91 -11.20 1.00 -7.12
CA ILE A 91 -9.82 0.59 -7.34
C ILE A 91 -9.77 -0.46 -8.45
N SER A 92 -9.06 -0.14 -9.53
CA SER A 92 -8.88 -1.02 -10.68
C SER A 92 -7.57 -0.71 -11.41
N SER A 93 -7.18 -1.57 -12.34
CA SER A 93 -6.00 -1.35 -13.19
C SER A 93 -6.09 -0.01 -13.93
N GLY A 94 -5.02 0.77 -13.90
CA GLY A 94 -4.93 2.11 -14.47
C GLY A 94 -5.37 3.24 -13.53
N VAL A 95 -5.93 2.94 -12.37
CA VAL A 95 -6.33 3.97 -11.40
C VAL A 95 -5.10 4.47 -10.63
N SER A 96 -5.06 5.79 -10.40
CA SER A 96 -4.09 6.43 -9.51
C SER A 96 -4.83 7.16 -8.41
N VAL A 97 -4.40 6.96 -7.17
CA VAL A 97 -4.91 7.67 -6.00
C VAL A 97 -3.86 8.67 -5.56
N ILE A 98 -4.30 9.91 -5.34
CA ILE A 98 -3.44 11.02 -4.94
C ILE A 98 -3.81 11.41 -3.51
N PHE A 99 -2.82 11.39 -2.63
CA PHE A 99 -2.91 11.98 -1.30
C PHE A 99 -2.19 13.32 -1.36
N ASP A 100 -2.97 14.38 -1.50
CA ASP A 100 -2.45 15.75 -1.57
C ASP A 100 -2.16 16.28 -0.18
N MET A 101 -0.95 16.81 0.01
CA MET A 101 -0.60 17.50 1.25
C MET A 101 -1.18 18.91 1.22
N ASP A 102 -2.10 19.18 2.14
CA ASP A 102 -2.67 20.51 2.34
C ASP A 102 -1.61 21.45 2.90
N GLN A 103 -0.98 22.23 2.02
CA GLN A 103 0.07 23.18 2.36
C GLN A 103 -0.45 24.34 3.23
N SER A 104 -1.76 24.56 3.32
CA SER A 104 -2.33 25.62 4.15
C SER A 104 -2.27 25.32 5.66
N LYS A 105 -1.93 24.09 6.02
CA LYS A 105 -1.83 23.61 7.41
C LYS A 105 -0.40 23.49 7.94
N LEU A 106 0.59 23.94 7.16
CA LEU A 106 2.00 23.98 7.52
C LEU A 106 2.43 25.36 8.03
#